data_AF-A0A4Y2RDK3-F1
#
_entry.id   AF-A0A4Y2RDK3-F1
#
_cell.length_a   1.000
_cell.length_b   1.000
_cell.length_c   1.000
_cell.angle_alpha   90.00
_cell.angle_beta   90.00
_cell.angle_gamma   90.00
#
_symmetry.space_group_name_H-M   'P 1'
#
loop_
_entity.id
_entity.type
_entity.pdbx_description
1 polymer ?
#
loop_
_entity_poly.entity_id
_entity_poly.type
_entity_poly.pdbx_seq_one_letter_code
_entity_poly.pdbx_strand_id
1 'polypeptide(L)'
;MDNGGNDRADFLAKSATEKDLIDLEFYQSARQLRNASNQNIKEKWQARWADSRKGIWTKVFYEKVDTKRICGDFCFNQVLTGQGVFGSFQTSMFCKPAECGQNIESVSHLSLGCELWRDLRSKWPKNWKNKDLKELVSLSSFCNC
;
A
#
# COMPACT_ATOMS: atom_id res chain seq x y z
N MET A 1 -50.13 -4.42 -46.64
CA MET A 1 -49.83 -4.07 -45.24
C MET A 1 -49.30 -5.35 -44.60
N ASP A 2 -48.04 -5.35 -44.16
CA ASP A 2 -47.32 -6.54 -43.73
C ASP A 2 -47.68 -6.91 -42.28
N ASN A 3 -48.31 -8.08 -42.10
CA ASN A 3 -48.76 -8.62 -40.81
C ASN A 3 -47.69 -9.43 -40.07
N GLY A 4 -46.51 -9.66 -40.67
CA GLY A 4 -45.46 -10.51 -40.09
C GLY A 4 -44.93 -10.01 -38.74
N GLY A 5 -44.95 -8.70 -38.51
CA GLY A 5 -44.57 -8.11 -37.23
C GLY A 5 -45.57 -8.40 -36.10
N ASN A 6 -46.87 -8.43 -36.41
CA ASN A 6 -47.92 -8.69 -35.43
C ASN A 6 -47.94 -10.16 -35.01
N ASP A 7 -47.80 -11.07 -35.97
CA ASP A 7 -47.75 -12.51 -35.71
C ASP A 7 -46.52 -12.88 -34.87
N ARG A 8 -45.38 -12.21 -35.11
CA ARG A 8 -44.16 -12.36 -34.31
C ARG A 8 -44.37 -11.89 -32.86
N ALA A 9 -45.07 -10.78 -32.66
CA ALA A 9 -45.34 -10.24 -31.33
C ALA A 9 -46.28 -11.15 -30.52
N ASP A 10 -47.35 -11.65 -31.14
CA ASP A 10 -48.30 -12.57 -30.49
C ASP A 10 -47.65 -13.91 -30.10
N PHE A 11 -46.81 -14.47 -30.98
CA PHE A 11 -46.04 -15.68 -30.68
C PHE A 11 -45.11 -15.49 -29.47
N LEU A 12 -44.42 -14.35 -29.38
CA LEU A 12 -43.53 -14.04 -28.26
C LEU A 12 -44.29 -13.81 -26.95
N ALA A 13 -45.45 -13.16 -27.00
CA ALA A 13 -46.30 -12.96 -25.83
C ALA A 13 -46.81 -14.29 -25.25
N LYS A 14 -47.30 -15.20 -26.11
CA LYS A 14 -47.75 -16.54 -25.70
C LYS A 14 -46.60 -17.37 -25.11
N SER A 15 -45.45 -17.37 -25.78
CA SER A 15 -44.26 -18.08 -25.29
C SER A 15 -43.76 -17.54 -23.94
N ALA A 16 -43.92 -16.24 -23.68
CA ALA A 16 -43.56 -15.64 -22.40
C ALA A 16 -44.54 -16.00 -21.27
N THR A 17 -45.84 -16.15 -21.56
CA THR A 17 -46.85 -16.58 -20.57
C THR A 17 -46.77 -18.07 -20.22
N GLU A 18 -46.15 -18.89 -21.07
CA GLU A 18 -45.92 -20.32 -20.83
C GLU A 18 -44.68 -20.60 -19.96
N LYS A 19 -43.85 -19.59 -19.70
CA LYS A 19 -42.70 -19.72 -18.79
C LYS A 19 -43.15 -19.52 -17.34
N ASP A 20 -42.93 -20.53 -16.50
CA ASP A 20 -43.18 -20.46 -15.04
C ASP A 20 -42.23 -19.53 -14.28
N LEU A 21 -41.11 -19.13 -14.91
CA LEU A 21 -40.07 -18.27 -14.34
C LEU A 21 -39.83 -17.05 -15.23
N ILE A 22 -39.75 -15.88 -14.61
CA ILE A 22 -39.35 -14.64 -15.27
C ILE A 22 -37.82 -14.64 -15.42
N ASP A 23 -37.34 -14.54 -16.66
CA ASP A 23 -35.93 -14.33 -16.94
C ASP A 23 -35.50 -12.92 -16.47
N LEU A 24 -34.97 -12.84 -15.25
CA LEU A 24 -34.40 -11.63 -14.67
C LEU A 24 -32.89 -11.59 -14.91
N GLU A 25 -32.47 -10.93 -15.99
CA GLU A 25 -31.06 -10.63 -16.24
C GLU A 25 -30.63 -9.41 -15.41
N PHE A 26 -30.03 -9.66 -14.26
CA PHE A 26 -29.37 -8.60 -13.49
C PHE A 26 -27.99 -8.32 -14.07
N TYR A 27 -27.90 -7.29 -14.91
CA TYR A 27 -26.62 -6.77 -15.33
C TYR A 27 -25.84 -6.21 -14.14
N GLN A 28 -24.52 -6.41 -14.16
CA GLN A 28 -23.66 -5.79 -13.17
C GLN A 28 -23.81 -4.27 -13.24
N SER A 29 -24.09 -3.64 -12.11
CA SER A 29 -24.07 -2.20 -11.99
C SER A 29 -22.69 -1.65 -12.35
N ALA A 30 -22.65 -0.40 -12.82
CA ALA A 30 -21.39 0.31 -13.06
C ALA A 30 -20.45 0.29 -11.84
N ARG A 31 -21.00 0.27 -10.62
CA ARG A 31 -20.23 0.17 -9.37
C ARG A 31 -19.58 -1.21 -9.21
N GLN A 32 -20.30 -2.29 -9.48
CA GLN A 32 -19.76 -3.64 -9.42
C GLN A 32 -18.62 -3.83 -10.44
N LEU A 33 -18.82 -3.35 -11.67
CA LEU A 33 -17.78 -3.36 -12.70
C LEU A 33 -16.53 -2.58 -12.27
N ARG A 34 -16.70 -1.37 -11.71
CA ARG A 34 -15.59 -0.56 -11.18
C ARG A 34 -14.87 -1.25 -10.03
N ASN A 35 -15.61 -1.84 -9.08
CA ASN A 35 -15.02 -2.54 -7.94
C ASN A 35 -14.22 -3.77 -8.38
N ALA A 36 -14.76 -4.57 -9.31
CA ALA A 36 -14.06 -5.72 -9.88
C ALA A 36 -12.78 -5.30 -10.61
N SER A 37 -12.83 -4.22 -11.39
CA SER A 37 -11.65 -3.65 -12.07
C SER A 37 -10.60 -3.17 -11.06
N ASN A 38 -11.00 -2.41 -10.03
CA ASN A 38 -10.10 -1.94 -8.98
C ASN A 38 -9.45 -3.09 -8.22
N GLN A 39 -10.19 -4.15 -7.94
CA GLN A 39 -9.67 -5.35 -7.28
C GLN A 39 -8.60 -6.04 -8.15
N ASN A 40 -8.87 -6.21 -9.45
CA ASN A 40 -7.91 -6.78 -10.39
C ASN A 40 -6.62 -5.95 -10.48
N ILE A 41 -6.74 -4.62 -10.52
CA ILE A 41 -5.60 -3.69 -10.50
C ILE A 41 -4.79 -3.90 -9.22
N LYS A 42 -5.46 -3.96 -8.06
CA LYS A 42 -4.79 -4.13 -6.76
C LYS A 42 -4.04 -5.46 -6.67
N GLU A 43 -4.62 -6.55 -7.15
CA GLU A 43 -3.98 -7.87 -7.19
C GLU A 43 -2.73 -7.88 -8.08
N LYS A 44 -2.82 -7.29 -9.28
CA LYS A 44 -1.65 -7.11 -10.16
C LYS A 44 -0.57 -6.25 -9.51
N TRP A 45 -0.96 -5.19 -8.80
CA TRP A 45 -0.02 -4.35 -8.06
C TRP A 45 0.65 -5.12 -6.94
N GLN A 46 -0.11 -5.92 -6.19
CA GLN A 46 0.44 -6.77 -5.13
C GLN A 46 1.42 -7.80 -5.67
N ALA A 47 1.11 -8.46 -6.78
CA ALA A 47 2.00 -9.45 -7.40
C ALA A 47 3.33 -8.81 -7.82
N ARG A 48 3.26 -7.67 -8.53
CA ARG A 48 4.46 -6.90 -8.91
C ARG A 48 5.23 -6.40 -7.70
N TRP A 49 4.52 -5.96 -6.67
CA TRP A 49 5.14 -5.50 -5.43
C TRP A 49 5.89 -6.64 -4.76
N ALA A 50 5.28 -7.80 -4.57
CA ALA A 50 5.91 -8.97 -3.96
C ALA A 50 7.19 -9.39 -4.70
N ASP A 51 7.13 -9.48 -6.04
CA ASP A 51 8.24 -9.93 -6.88
C ASP A 51 9.37 -8.88 -7.06
N SER A 52 9.07 -7.60 -6.82
CA SER A 52 10.05 -6.51 -7.02
C SER A 52 11.30 -6.68 -6.14
N ARG A 53 12.49 -6.61 -6.76
CA ARG A 53 13.77 -6.48 -6.05
C ARG A 53 14.04 -5.06 -5.54
N LYS A 54 13.24 -4.07 -5.97
CA LYS A 54 13.35 -2.66 -5.55
C LYS A 54 12.43 -2.40 -4.35
N GLY A 55 12.83 -1.45 -3.51
CA GLY A 55 12.01 -1.01 -2.37
C GLY A 55 11.95 -2.02 -1.23
N ILE A 56 12.96 -2.90 -1.10
CA ILE A 56 13.06 -3.90 -0.02
C ILE A 56 12.89 -3.24 1.35
N TRP A 57 13.47 -2.06 1.54
CA TRP A 57 13.33 -1.27 2.75
C TRP A 57 11.87 -0.85 3.01
N THR A 58 11.21 -0.24 2.03
CA THR A 58 9.81 0.17 2.14
C THR A 58 8.86 -1.02 2.35
N LYS A 59 9.19 -2.21 1.83
CA LYS A 59 8.42 -3.46 2.09
C LYS A 59 8.40 -3.86 3.55
N VAL A 60 9.42 -3.51 4.34
CA VAL A 60 9.43 -3.78 5.80
C VAL A 60 8.22 -3.11 6.47
N PHE A 61 7.88 -1.90 6.03
CA PHE A 61 6.73 -1.15 6.53
C PHE A 61 5.44 -1.56 5.83
N TYR A 62 5.47 -1.68 4.51
CA TYR A 62 4.30 -1.91 3.66
C TYR A 62 4.44 -3.18 2.83
N GLU A 63 4.21 -4.33 3.45
CA GLU A 63 4.24 -5.63 2.79
C GLU A 63 3.12 -5.77 1.74
N LYS A 64 1.95 -5.22 2.05
CA LYS A 64 0.79 -5.21 1.17
C LYS A 64 0.56 -3.83 0.55
N VAL A 65 0.17 -3.82 -0.71
CA VAL A 65 -0.23 -2.60 -1.40
C VAL A 65 -1.53 -2.08 -0.80
N ASP A 66 -1.55 -0.78 -0.51
CA ASP A 66 -2.73 -0.08 -0.03
C ASP A 66 -2.94 1.16 -0.91
N THR A 67 -4.20 1.52 -1.10
CA THR A 67 -4.62 2.74 -1.81
C THR A 67 -4.89 3.88 -0.84
N LYS A 68 -4.84 3.62 0.48
CA LYS A 68 -4.92 4.67 1.48
C LYS A 68 -3.75 5.63 1.29
N ARG A 69 -4.07 6.92 1.29
CA ARG A 69 -3.06 7.98 1.22
C ARG A 69 -2.19 7.92 2.47
N ILE A 70 -0.88 7.84 2.26
CA ILE A 70 0.10 8.02 3.32
C ILE A 70 0.35 9.52 3.45
N CYS A 71 0.09 10.09 4.63
CA CYS A 71 0.45 11.47 4.94
C CYS A 71 1.85 11.46 5.52
N GLY A 72 2.86 11.76 4.70
CA GLY A 72 4.25 11.78 5.11
C GLY A 72 4.77 13.20 5.24
N ASP A 73 5.49 13.48 6.32
CA ASP A 73 6.34 14.66 6.47
C ASP A 73 7.77 14.38 5.94
N PHE A 74 8.64 15.39 5.99
CA PHE A 74 10.02 15.26 5.53
C PHE A 74 10.76 14.12 6.24
N CYS A 75 10.69 14.06 7.56
CA CYS A 75 11.41 13.10 8.38
C CYS A 75 10.88 11.67 8.18
N PHE A 76 9.56 11.53 8.12
CA PHE A 76 8.89 10.28 7.80
C PHE A 76 9.28 9.75 6.41
N ASN A 77 9.32 10.62 5.40
CA ASN A 77 9.71 10.22 4.04
C ASN A 77 11.18 9.77 3.98
N GLN A 78 12.08 10.39 4.74
CA GLN A 78 13.46 9.92 4.84
C GLN A 78 13.52 8.52 5.46
N VAL A 79 12.81 8.31 6.58
CA VAL A 79 12.73 7.01 7.26
C VAL A 79 12.18 5.92 6.32
N LEU A 80 11.09 6.18 5.59
CA LEU A 80 10.47 5.21 4.68
C LEU A 80 11.33 4.86 3.46
N THR A 81 12.13 5.80 2.99
CA THR A 81 13.01 5.58 1.84
C THR A 81 14.37 5.02 2.26
N GLY A 82 14.75 5.18 3.54
CA GLY A 82 16.09 4.87 4.02
C GLY A 82 17.14 5.76 3.37
N GLN A 83 16.75 6.96 2.92
CA GLN A 83 17.58 7.91 2.18
C GLN A 83 17.87 9.17 3.01
N GLY A 84 18.67 10.06 2.43
CA GLY A 84 18.93 11.40 2.97
C GLY A 84 20.04 11.42 4.01
N VAL A 85 19.66 11.61 5.29
CA VAL A 85 20.60 11.82 6.40
C VAL A 85 21.31 10.54 6.85
N PHE A 86 20.78 9.37 6.52
CA PHE A 86 21.32 8.10 6.97
C PHE A 86 22.66 7.77 6.32
N GLY A 87 23.68 7.51 7.13
CA GLY A 87 25.04 7.27 6.66
C GLY A 87 25.15 6.10 5.67
N SER A 88 24.33 5.04 5.80
CA SER A 88 24.33 3.96 4.79
C SER A 88 24.03 4.46 3.38
N PHE A 89 23.14 5.45 3.25
CA PHE A 89 22.84 6.10 1.97
C PHE A 89 23.92 7.12 1.60
N GLN A 90 24.38 7.93 2.56
CA GLN A 90 25.39 8.96 2.30
C GLN A 90 26.75 8.39 1.89
N THR A 91 27.18 7.30 2.51
CA THR A 91 28.40 6.58 2.13
C THR A 91 28.25 5.96 0.74
N SER A 92 27.10 5.33 0.45
CA SER A 92 26.89 4.69 -0.85
C SER A 92 26.77 5.68 -2.01
N MET A 93 26.14 6.83 -1.81
CA MET A 93 25.87 7.80 -2.89
C MET A 93 26.92 8.90 -2.99
N PHE A 94 27.50 9.32 -1.86
CA PHE A 94 28.37 10.51 -1.78
C PHE A 94 29.75 10.20 -1.17
N CYS A 95 30.07 8.93 -0.90
CA CYS A 95 31.33 8.51 -0.27
C CYS A 95 31.62 9.24 1.06
N LYS A 96 30.58 9.67 1.76
CA LYS A 96 30.72 10.32 3.06
C LYS A 96 30.99 9.29 4.16
N PRO A 97 31.85 9.60 5.14
CA PRO A 97 32.06 8.73 6.29
C PRO A 97 30.80 8.67 7.16
N ALA A 98 30.62 7.54 7.84
CA ALA A 98 29.58 7.38 8.85
C ALA A 98 29.84 8.27 10.08
N GLU A 99 28.79 8.90 10.63
CA GLU A 99 28.92 9.82 11.77
C GLU A 99 29.26 9.11 13.09
N CYS A 100 28.60 7.99 13.38
CA CYS A 100 28.85 7.16 14.57
C CYS A 100 30.04 6.21 14.41
N GLY A 101 30.72 6.26 13.25
CA GLY A 101 31.90 5.44 12.94
C GLY A 101 31.60 3.97 12.63
N GLN A 102 30.33 3.54 12.64
CA GLN A 102 29.95 2.20 12.19
C GLN A 102 29.63 2.20 10.69
N ASN A 103 30.09 1.17 9.97
CA ASN A 103 29.87 1.04 8.54
C ASN A 103 28.39 0.90 8.13
N ILE A 104 27.48 0.62 9.06
CA ILE A 104 26.05 0.40 8.79
C ILE A 104 25.22 1.40 9.60
N GLU A 105 25.25 2.67 9.20
CA GLU A 105 24.34 3.71 9.69
C GLU A 105 22.98 3.65 8.99
N SER A 106 22.35 2.48 9.10
CA SER A 106 20.97 2.29 8.64
C SER A 106 19.98 2.98 9.59
N VAL A 107 18.76 3.21 9.10
CA VAL A 107 17.65 3.70 9.92
C VAL A 107 17.45 2.84 11.17
N SER A 108 17.52 1.51 11.04
CA SER A 108 17.40 0.59 12.17
C SER A 108 18.51 0.79 13.19
N HIS A 109 19.76 0.90 12.74
CA HIS A 109 20.88 1.15 13.64
C HIS A 109 20.69 2.47 14.39
N LEU A 110 20.43 3.57 13.69
CA LEU A 110 20.30 4.90 14.29
C LEU A 110 19.09 4.98 15.24
N SER A 111 17.98 4.34 14.86
CA SER A 111 16.73 4.38 15.62
C SER A 111 16.71 3.44 16.83
N LEU A 112 17.43 2.31 16.81
CA LEU A 112 17.29 1.27 17.84
C LEU A 112 18.59 0.99 18.61
N GLY A 113 19.75 1.05 17.95
CA GLY A 113 21.00 0.49 18.47
C GLY A 113 22.18 1.46 18.61
N CYS A 114 22.15 2.62 17.95
CA CYS A 114 23.32 3.50 17.87
C CYS A 114 23.61 4.17 19.20
N GLU A 115 24.79 3.94 19.77
CA GLU A 115 25.16 4.50 21.07
C GLU A 115 25.27 6.03 21.05
N LEU A 116 25.70 6.61 19.92
CA LEU A 116 25.78 8.06 19.74
C LEU A 116 24.44 8.75 20.00
N TRP A 117 23.34 8.12 19.60
CA TRP A 117 21.98 8.65 19.74
C TRP A 117 21.22 8.14 20.97
N ARG A 118 21.92 7.49 21.93
CA ARG A 118 21.32 6.92 23.14
C ARG A 118 20.53 7.94 23.94
N ASP A 119 21.10 9.12 24.15
CA ASP A 119 20.50 10.18 24.97
C ASP A 119 19.24 10.77 24.30
N LEU A 120 19.21 10.83 22.97
CA LEU A 120 18.02 11.27 22.24
C LEU A 120 16.86 10.29 22.45
N ARG A 121 17.14 8.98 22.42
CA ARG A 121 16.14 7.92 22.66
C ARG A 121 15.68 7.82 24.11
N SER A 122 16.39 8.44 25.05
CA SER A 122 15.90 8.55 26.43
C SER A 122 14.60 9.36 26.53
N LYS A 123 14.35 10.25 25.56
CA LYS A 123 13.16 11.10 25.47
C LYS A 123 11.95 10.40 24.84
N TRP A 124 12.13 9.19 24.31
CA TRP A 124 11.07 8.44 23.64
C TRP A 124 10.11 7.79 24.65
N PRO A 125 8.88 7.41 24.23
CA PRO A 125 7.89 6.77 25.09
C PRO A 125 8.45 5.52 25.79
N LYS A 126 8.09 5.28 27.07
CA LYS A 126 8.71 4.24 27.94
C LYS A 126 8.73 2.82 27.36
N ASN A 127 7.85 2.50 26.41
CA ASN A 127 7.75 1.19 25.74
C ASN A 127 8.44 1.11 24.37
N TRP A 128 9.18 2.14 23.94
CA TRP A 128 9.79 2.18 22.61
C TRP A 128 10.78 1.03 22.36
N LYS A 129 11.48 0.56 23.40
CA LYS A 129 12.47 -0.53 23.29
C LYS A 129 11.85 -1.88 22.92
N ASN A 130 10.56 -2.05 23.20
CA ASN A 130 9.82 -3.27 22.89
C ASN A 130 9.13 -3.19 21.52
N LYS A 131 9.33 -2.10 20.79
CA LYS A 131 8.71 -1.85 19.49
C LYS A 131 9.71 -2.08 18.39
N ASP A 132 9.26 -2.74 17.33
CA ASP A 132 10.03 -2.76 16.09
C ASP A 132 9.98 -1.39 15.39
N LEU A 133 10.79 -1.23 14.34
CA LEU A 133 10.85 0.03 13.61
C LEU A 133 9.50 0.40 12.95
N LYS A 134 8.70 -0.59 12.55
CA LYS A 134 7.40 -0.38 11.92
C LYS A 134 6.37 0.13 12.92
N GLU A 135 6.38 -0.42 14.13
CA GLU A 135 5.57 0.02 15.25
C GLU A 135 5.95 1.42 15.72
N LEU A 136 7.25 1.75 15.69
CA LEU A 136 7.75 3.09 16.02
C LEU A 136 7.31 4.14 15.00
N VAL A 137 7.46 3.85 13.70
CA VAL A 137 7.03 4.75 12.60
C VAL A 137 5.52 5.01 12.61
N SER A 138 4.75 4.11 13.22
CA SER A 138 3.30 4.25 13.39
C SER A 138 2.90 5.14 14.58
N LEU A 139 3.86 5.58 15.42
CA LEU A 139 3.59 6.50 16.52
C LEU A 139 3.54 7.94 16.01
N SER A 140 2.49 8.67 16.35
CA SER A 140 2.33 10.09 16.00
C SER A 140 3.46 11.00 16.52
N SER A 141 4.26 10.51 17.47
CA SER A 141 5.40 11.23 18.05
C SER A 141 6.75 10.92 17.36
N PHE A 142 6.80 9.98 16.41
CA PHE A 142 8.07 9.50 15.85
C PHE A 142 8.67 10.44 14.79
N CYS A 143 7.82 11.20 14.08
CA CYS A 143 8.25 12.07 12.98
C CYS A 143 7.91 13.56 13.18
N ASN A 144 7.61 13.98 14.42
CA ASN A 144 7.57 15.41 14.74
C ASN A 144 9.00 15.95 14.80
N CYS A 145 9.53 16.26 13.61
CA CYS A 145 10.45 17.35 13.39
C CYS A 145 9.62 18.66 13.40
#